data_AF-A0A380CMZ2-F1
#
_entry.id   AF-A0A380CMZ2-F1
#
_cell.length_a   1.000
_cell.length_b   1.000
_cell.length_c   1.000
_cell.angle_alpha   90.00
_cell.angle_beta   90.00
_cell.angle_gamma   90.00
#
_symmetry.space_group_name_H-M   'P 1'
#
loop_
_entity.id
_entity.type
_entity.pdbx_description
1 polymer ?
#
loop_
_entity_poly.entity_id
_entity_poly.type
_entity_poly.pdbx_seq_one_letter_code
_entity_poly.pdbx_strand_id
1 'polypeptide(L)' 'MVEAMLDFMIGPMRQLTDVYMEHQLICNTAVIASYFAAIFVKKQRVKQDNS' A
#
# COMPACT_ATOMS: atom_id res chain seq x y z
N MET A 1 22.82 -18.72 2.07
CA MET A 1 23.97 -17.82 2.30
C MET A 1 23.68 -16.37 1.95
N VAL A 2 22.85 -16.06 0.93
CA VAL A 2 22.45 -14.68 0.58
C VAL A 2 21.52 -14.05 1.62
N GLU A 3 20.59 -14.82 2.20
CA GLU A 3 19.65 -14.33 3.22
C GLU A 3 20.33 -13.79 4.49
N ALA A 4 21.35 -14.49 5.00
CA ALA A 4 22.10 -14.04 6.18
C ALA A 4 22.89 -12.74 5.93
N MET A 5 23.33 -12.48 4.69
CA MET A 5 23.96 -11.20 4.33
C MET A 5 22.93 -10.08 4.18
N LEU A 6 21.75 -10.37 3.63
CA LEU A 6 20.67 -9.39 3.54
C LEU A 6 20.10 -9.03 4.91
N ASP A 7 20.01 -9.98 5.84
CA ASP A 7 19.60 -9.71 7.22
C ASP A 7 20.63 -8.82 7.96
N PHE A 8 21.92 -8.96 7.66
CA PHE A 8 22.95 -8.08 8.21
C PHE A 8 22.94 -6.68 7.59
N MET A 9 22.75 -6.57 6.27
CA MET A 9 22.75 -5.28 5.56
C MET A 9 21.48 -4.46 5.75
N ILE A 10 20.32 -5.14 5.75
CA ILE A 10 19.01 -4.49 5.70
C ILE A 10 18.31 -4.61 7.07
N GLY A 11 18.70 -5.57 7.91
CA GLY A 11 18.22 -5.69 9.28
C GLY A 11 16.68 -5.65 9.36
N PRO A 12 16.08 -4.81 10.21
CA PRO A 12 14.62 -4.77 10.38
C PRO A 12 13.85 -4.34 9.12
N MET A 13 14.49 -3.66 8.16
CA MET A 13 13.85 -3.33 6.87
C MET A 13 13.60 -4.56 6.00
N ARG A 14 14.28 -5.69 6.28
CA ARG A 14 14.08 -6.97 5.60
C ARG A 14 12.69 -7.51 5.89
N GLN A 15 12.29 -7.51 7.16
CA GLN A 15 10.96 -7.96 7.58
C GLN A 15 9.85 -7.15 6.92
N LEU A 16 10.03 -5.82 6.81
CA LEU A 16 9.08 -4.95 6.11
C LEU A 16 8.99 -5.26 4.61
N THR A 17 10.14 -5.56 4.00
CA THR A 17 10.20 -5.96 2.60
C THR A 17 9.54 -7.31 2.38
N ASP A 18 9.79 -8.29 3.26
CA ASP A 18 9.21 -9.63 3.17
C ASP A 18 7.69 -9.57 3.31
N VAL A 19 7.18 -8.82 4.30
CA VAL A 19 5.74 -8.59 4.48
C VAL A 19 5.11 -7.90 3.25
N TYR A 20 5.81 -6.91 2.68
CA TYR A 20 5.33 -6.23 1.47
C TYR A 20 5.28 -7.18 0.26
N MET A 21 6.31 -8.02 0.08
CA MET A 21 6.38 -8.96 -1.03
C MET A 21 5.37 -10.11 -0.87
N GLU A 22 5.19 -10.61 0.35
CA GLU A 22 4.20 -11.65 0.67
C GLU A 22 2.75 -11.16 0.45
N HIS A 23 2.48 -9.89 0.76
CA HIS A 23 1.15 -9.29 0.60
C HIS A 23 1.05 -8.35 -0.61
N GLN A 24 1.93 -8.49 -1.60
CA GLN A 24 2.02 -7.56 -2.73
C GLN A 24 0.69 -7.37 -3.46
N LEU A 25 -0.09 -8.46 -3.65
CA LEU A 25 -1.42 -8.39 -4.25
C LEU A 25 -2.42 -7.61 -3.39
N ILE A 26 -2.38 -7.80 -2.07
CA ILE A 26 -3.25 -7.11 -1.11
C ILE A 26 -2.88 -5.62 -1.05
N CYS A 27 -1.59 -5.30 -0.97
CA CYS A 27 -1.09 -3.93 -0.98
C CYS A 27 -1.51 -3.20 -2.26
N ASN A 28 -1.33 -3.83 -3.42
CA ASN A 28 -1.70 -3.22 -4.71
C ASN A 28 -3.22 -3.02 -4.85
N THR A 29 -4.01 -4.00 -4.43
CA THR A 29 -5.48 -3.88 -4.47
C THR A 29 -5.98 -2.82 -3.47
N ALA A 30 -5.37 -2.70 -2.29
CA ALA A 30 -5.68 -1.66 -1.32
C ALA A 30 -5.38 -0.26 -1.86
N VAL A 31 -4.23 -0.07 -2.53
CA VAL A 31 -3.88 1.21 -3.17
C VAL A 31 -4.92 1.58 -4.24
N ILE A 32 -5.26 0.65 -5.12
CA ILE A 32 -6.26 0.88 -6.18
C ILE A 32 -7.64 1.21 -5.57
N ALA A 33 -8.09 0.43 -4.59
CA ALA A 33 -9.36 0.65 -3.91
C ALA A 33 -9.40 2.03 -3.22
N SER A 34 -8.31 2.43 -2.56
CA SER A 34 -8.22 3.73 -1.90
C SER A 34 -8.30 4.90 -2.88
N TYR A 35 -7.71 4.76 -4.07
CA TYR A 35 -7.78 5.76 -5.13
C TYR A 35 -9.22 5.95 -5.63
N PHE A 36 -9.94 4.85 -5.90
CA PHE A 36 -11.34 4.91 -6.29
C PHE A 36 -12.25 5.45 -5.18
N ALA A 37 -12.01 5.04 -3.93
CA ALA A 37 -12.74 5.55 -2.77
C ALA A 37 -12.54 7.07 -2.60
N ALA A 38 -11.31 7.56 -2.74
CA ALA A 38 -11.00 8.99 -2.66
C ALA A 38 -11.72 9.80 -3.77
N ILE A 39 -11.76 9.26 -4.99
CA ILE A 39 -12.50 9.88 -6.11
C ILE A 39 -14.01 9.91 -5.81
N PHE A 40 -14.56 8.81 -5.31
CA PHE A 40 -15.98 8.72 -4.99
C PHE A 40 -16.38 9.70 -3.88
N VAL A 41 -15.60 9.78 -2.81
CA VAL A 41 -15.81 10.76 -1.73
C VAL A 41 -15.71 12.20 -2.25
N LYS A 42 -14.72 12.50 -3.10
CA LYS A 42 -14.58 13.84 -3.72
C LYS A 42 -15.81 14.19 -4.57
N LYS A 43 -16.33 13.24 -5.36
CA LYS A 43 -17.55 13.44 -6.17
C LYS A 43 -18.79 13.70 -5.31
N GLN A 44 -18.92 13.03 -4.16
CA GLN A 44 -20.05 13.27 -3.25
C GLN A 44 -19.99 14.66 -2.62
N ARG A 45 -18.81 15.15 -2.24
CA ARG A 45 -18.65 16.51 -1.71
C ARG A 45 -18.97 17.60 -2.73
N VAL A 46 -18.52 17.44 -3.98
CA VAL A 46 -18.82 18.40 -5.08
C VAL A 46 -20.31 18.42 -5.43
N LYS A 47 -21.03 17.31 -5.24
CA LYS A 47 -22.49 17.25 -5.47
C LYS A 47 -23.28 17.92 -4.33
N GLN A 48 -22.77 17.89 -3.10
CA GLN A 48 -23.37 18.61 -1.97
C GLN A 48 -23.17 20.13 -2.03
N ASP A 49 -22.04 20.61 -2.56
CA ASP A 49 -21.78 22.07 -2.71
C ASP A 49 -22.58 22.73 -3.86
N ASN A 50 -23.18 21.95 -4.76
CA ASN A 50 -23.95 22.43 -5.91
C ASN A 50 -25.48 22.23 -5.78
N SER A 51 -25.98 21.90 -4.57
CA SER A 51 -27.42 21.87 -4.23
C SER A 51 -27.73 22.94 -3.19
#